data_AF-A0A0Q7W233-F1
#
_entry.id   AF-A0A0Q7W233-F1
#
_cell.length_a   1.000
_cell.length_b   1.000
_cell.length_c   1.000
_cell.angle_alpha   90.00
_cell.angle_beta   90.00
_cell.angle_gamma   90.00
#
_symmetry.space_group_name_H-M   'P 1'
#
loop_
_entity.id
_entity.type
_entity.pdbx_description
1 polymer ?
#
loop_
_entity_poly.entity_id
_entity_poly.type
_entity_poly.pdbx_seq_one_letter_code
_entity_poly.pdbx_strand_id
1 'polypeptide(L)'
;MTDKKQLALTLGLAGVLVYLSFIWQGATGYNLSDEGFLWYGVQRVLAGEVPLRDFMAYDPGRYYWSAALLKLAGANGILALRAAVALFQAIGLGAALWMIMAAGRGRQLAYLVLCGFTLLLWMWPRHKLFDVTLSILLIAALRYLVQQPDARRYFVTGLCVGLAAVFGRNHGMYGALASAGVIAWLSLRRRAGPSLLRGGALWALGVVVGFAPVLLMLVFVPGFSQGFWNSILLLFEAGATNLSLPVPWPWKVQWAGQAPGDALRAVLIGLFFVALLVYGGLAIAWVVRKKWRNEFVEPVLVATAFLALPYAQYAFSRADIGHLAQNIFPLLLGCLALLAAQPRQVKWPLAMLLCAASVWVIFVYHPGWQARQSGQWTALELSSERLLVDPDTANNVSLLRSLEHRYAPDGRALAAMPLWPGAYASLGRKAPVWDIYPLFPRSARVEQAEIERMKQARTSVVLVLDVALDGREELRYQHTHPLTYRYLLDGFTRIDGGPSPAYQVYVANDLIKSK
;
A
#
# COMPACT_ATOMS: atom_id res chain seq x y z
N MET A 1 29.22 20.80 3.24
CA MET A 1 29.26 19.36 2.90
C MET A 1 28.71 19.21 1.50
N THR A 2 29.32 18.43 0.62
CA THR A 2 28.76 18.20 -0.74
C THR A 2 27.44 17.43 -0.64
N ASP A 3 26.53 17.65 -1.58
CA ASP A 3 25.23 16.96 -1.65
C ASP A 3 25.37 15.43 -1.56
N LYS A 4 26.47 14.88 -2.10
CA LYS A 4 26.80 13.45 -2.03
C LYS A 4 26.98 12.94 -0.59
N LYS A 5 27.70 13.67 0.26
CA LYS A 5 27.92 13.30 1.67
C LYS A 5 26.61 13.37 2.47
N GLN A 6 25.75 14.32 2.13
CA GLN A 6 24.44 14.50 2.74
C GLN A 6 23.52 13.32 2.40
N LEU A 7 23.44 12.96 1.12
CA LEU A 7 22.67 11.82 0.65
C LEU A 7 23.16 10.50 1.28
N ALA A 8 24.48 10.28 1.34
CA ALA A 8 25.05 9.10 1.97
C ALA A 8 24.69 9.00 3.46
N LEU A 9 24.72 10.13 4.20
CA LEU A 9 24.33 10.16 5.61
C LEU A 9 22.85 9.78 5.81
N THR A 10 21.94 10.35 5.00
CA THR A 10 20.50 10.11 5.17
C THR A 10 20.11 8.71 4.71
N LEU A 11 20.73 8.18 3.66
CA LEU A 11 20.56 6.78 3.25
C LEU A 11 21.11 5.82 4.31
N GLY A 12 22.29 6.10 4.87
CA GLY A 12 22.88 5.29 5.95
C GLY A 12 21.98 5.27 7.19
N LEU A 13 21.49 6.44 7.63
CA LEU A 13 20.57 6.55 8.76
C LEU A 13 19.24 5.82 8.47
N ALA A 14 18.65 6.00 7.29
CA ALA A 14 17.43 5.31 6.90
C ALA A 14 17.63 3.78 6.88
N GLY A 15 18.75 3.31 6.32
CA GLY A 15 19.11 1.90 6.30
C GLY A 15 19.21 1.30 7.70
N VAL A 16 19.88 1.99 8.63
CA VAL A 16 19.96 1.57 10.04
C VAL A 16 18.58 1.51 10.69
N LEU A 17 17.76 2.56 10.55
CA LEU A 17 16.42 2.60 11.16
C LEU A 17 15.49 1.51 10.62
N VAL A 18 15.49 1.31 9.30
CA VAL A 18 14.69 0.27 8.66
C VAL A 18 15.19 -1.12 9.04
N TYR A 19 16.51 -1.34 9.10
CA TYR A 19 17.09 -2.60 9.53
C TYR A 19 16.72 -2.96 10.97
N LEU A 20 16.81 -1.99 11.89
CA LEU A 20 16.39 -2.18 13.29
C LEU A 20 14.89 -2.51 13.39
N SER A 21 14.04 -1.82 12.61
CA SER A 21 12.62 -2.16 12.52
C SER A 21 12.40 -3.56 11.96
N PHE A 22 13.15 -3.94 10.92
CA PHE A 22 13.04 -5.25 10.30
C PHE A 22 13.44 -6.38 11.27
N ILE A 23 14.53 -6.22 12.03
CA ILE A 23 14.88 -7.21 13.08
C ILE A 23 13.77 -7.31 14.12
N TRP A 24 13.20 -6.18 14.54
CA TRP A 24 12.22 -6.13 15.61
C TRP A 24 10.88 -6.79 15.25
N GLN A 25 10.38 -6.59 14.03
CA GLN A 25 9.02 -7.02 13.63
C GLN A 25 8.94 -7.80 12.30
N GLY A 26 10.06 -7.99 11.61
CA GLY A 26 10.10 -8.61 10.27
C GLY A 26 9.62 -10.06 10.27
N ALA A 27 9.90 -10.82 11.32
CA ALA A 27 9.44 -12.20 11.51
C ALA A 27 8.11 -12.32 12.28
N THR A 28 7.43 -11.20 12.51
CA THR A 28 6.25 -11.14 13.39
C THR A 28 4.99 -10.84 12.58
N GLY A 29 3.98 -11.68 12.74
CA GLY A 29 2.63 -11.58 12.21
C GLY A 29 2.55 -12.11 10.79
N TYR A 30 1.35 -12.45 10.35
CA TYR A 30 1.09 -12.80 8.95
C TYR A 30 -0.36 -12.45 8.61
N ASN A 31 -0.54 -11.61 7.59
CA ASN A 31 -1.87 -11.26 7.13
C ASN A 31 -2.21 -12.11 5.89
N LEU A 32 -3.16 -13.05 6.05
CA LEU A 32 -3.65 -13.91 4.96
C LEU A 32 -4.35 -13.13 3.83
N SER A 33 -4.71 -11.88 4.08
CA SER A 33 -5.41 -11.00 3.16
C SER A 33 -4.43 -10.19 2.30
N ASP A 34 -4.30 -8.88 2.49
CA ASP A 34 -3.47 -7.98 1.68
C ASP A 34 -1.97 -8.33 1.59
N GLU A 35 -1.37 -8.82 2.69
CA GLU A 35 0.04 -9.27 2.63
C GLU A 35 0.17 -10.55 1.81
N GLY A 36 -0.78 -11.49 2.00
CA GLY A 36 -0.94 -12.68 1.18
C GLY A 36 -1.15 -12.36 -0.30
N PHE A 37 -1.92 -11.32 -0.62
CA PHE A 37 -2.18 -10.88 -1.99
C PHE A 37 -0.90 -10.41 -2.71
N LEU A 38 -0.04 -9.66 -2.00
CA LEU A 38 1.27 -9.28 -2.54
C LEU A 38 2.18 -10.50 -2.69
N TRP A 39 2.28 -11.34 -1.65
CA TRP A 39 3.18 -12.49 -1.65
C TRP A 39 2.82 -13.53 -2.71
N TYR A 40 1.54 -13.88 -2.83
CA TYR A 40 1.03 -14.76 -3.86
C TYR A 40 1.41 -14.25 -5.25
N GLY A 41 1.15 -12.97 -5.55
CA GLY A 41 1.47 -12.40 -6.85
C GLY A 41 2.97 -12.41 -7.16
N VAL A 42 3.84 -12.22 -6.16
CA VAL A 42 5.29 -12.33 -6.36
C VAL A 42 5.70 -13.77 -6.67
N GLN A 43 5.13 -14.76 -5.99
CA GLN A 43 5.36 -16.17 -6.32
C GLN A 43 4.87 -16.52 -7.72
N ARG A 44 3.78 -15.92 -8.19
CA ARG A 44 3.27 -16.11 -9.56
C ARG A 44 4.20 -15.51 -10.60
N VAL A 45 4.74 -14.31 -10.36
CA VAL A 45 5.77 -13.73 -11.24
C VAL A 45 7.03 -14.58 -11.29
N LEU A 46 7.49 -15.12 -10.15
CA LEU A 46 8.61 -16.07 -10.13
C LEU A 46 8.34 -17.35 -10.94
N ALA A 47 7.07 -17.76 -11.05
CA ALA A 47 6.62 -18.88 -11.87
C ALA A 47 6.41 -18.51 -13.36
N GLY A 48 6.71 -17.27 -13.78
CA GLY A 48 6.59 -16.81 -15.16
C GLY A 48 5.22 -16.22 -15.54
N GLU A 49 4.32 -16.03 -14.56
CA GLU A 49 3.02 -15.40 -14.78
C GLU A 49 3.12 -13.87 -14.77
N VAL A 50 2.16 -13.22 -15.43
CA VAL A 50 2.12 -11.78 -15.64
C VAL A 50 1.01 -11.16 -14.79
N PRO A 51 1.31 -10.17 -13.91
CA PRO A 51 0.30 -9.47 -13.11
C PRO A 51 -0.79 -8.83 -13.98
N LEU A 52 -2.03 -8.78 -13.47
CA LEU A 52 -3.25 -8.31 -14.17
C LEU A 52 -3.73 -9.22 -15.31
N ARG A 53 -2.83 -9.96 -15.98
CA ARG A 53 -3.19 -10.91 -17.03
C ARG A 53 -3.58 -12.26 -16.43
N ASP A 54 -2.67 -12.86 -15.68
CA ASP A 54 -2.80 -14.27 -15.26
C ASP A 54 -3.44 -14.43 -13.88
N PHE A 55 -3.37 -13.37 -13.05
CA PHE A 55 -3.99 -13.33 -11.73
C PHE A 55 -4.40 -11.89 -11.38
N MET A 56 -5.40 -11.74 -10.51
CA MET A 56 -5.77 -10.43 -9.97
C MET A 56 -4.61 -9.87 -9.15
N ALA A 57 -4.20 -8.64 -9.48
CA ALA A 57 -3.00 -8.03 -8.96
C ALA A 57 -3.17 -6.52 -8.79
N TYR A 58 -2.28 -5.91 -8.00
CA TYR A 58 -1.95 -4.49 -8.14
C TYR A 58 -1.20 -4.22 -9.46
N ASP A 59 -0.73 -2.98 -9.64
CA ASP A 59 0.09 -2.62 -10.80
C ASP A 59 1.43 -3.39 -10.83
N PRO A 60 1.96 -3.72 -12.02
CA PRO A 60 3.01 -4.73 -12.15
C PRO A 60 4.34 -4.40 -11.46
N GLY A 61 4.69 -3.11 -11.32
CA GLY A 61 6.00 -2.67 -10.84
C GLY A 61 6.40 -3.25 -9.48
N ARG A 62 5.46 -3.32 -8.53
CA ARG A 62 5.74 -3.84 -7.17
C ARG A 62 6.01 -5.34 -7.15
N TYR A 63 5.40 -6.09 -8.07
CA TYR A 63 5.61 -7.53 -8.21
C TYR A 63 6.94 -7.82 -8.88
N TYR A 64 7.25 -7.13 -10.00
CA TYR A 64 8.52 -7.32 -10.69
C TYR A 64 9.72 -6.88 -9.86
N TRP A 65 9.61 -5.77 -9.11
CA TRP A 65 10.65 -5.35 -8.15
C TRP A 65 10.94 -6.47 -7.14
N SER A 66 9.90 -6.97 -6.49
CA SER A 66 10.04 -7.97 -5.43
C SER A 66 10.54 -9.30 -6.00
N ALA A 67 9.94 -9.78 -7.10
CA ALA A 67 10.33 -11.03 -7.75
C ALA A 67 11.78 -10.99 -8.25
N ALA A 68 12.27 -9.86 -8.78
CA ALA A 68 13.65 -9.74 -9.20
C ALA A 68 14.63 -9.93 -8.03
N LEU A 69 14.38 -9.28 -6.90
CA LEU A 69 15.22 -9.43 -5.70
C LEU A 69 15.15 -10.83 -5.10
N LEU A 70 13.95 -11.42 -5.05
CA LEU A 70 13.75 -12.79 -4.56
C LEU A 70 14.46 -13.81 -5.46
N LYS A 71 14.36 -13.66 -6.78
CA LYS A 71 15.07 -14.50 -7.75
C LYS A 71 16.58 -14.41 -7.59
N LEU A 72 17.14 -13.21 -7.41
CA LEU A 72 18.57 -13.00 -7.17
C LEU A 72 19.04 -13.64 -5.85
N ALA A 73 18.19 -13.63 -4.83
CA ALA A 73 18.47 -14.25 -3.54
C ALA A 73 18.22 -15.77 -3.52
N GLY A 74 17.70 -16.36 -4.60
CA GLY A 74 17.28 -17.76 -4.62
C GLY A 74 16.15 -18.08 -3.63
N ALA A 75 15.31 -17.09 -3.30
CA ALA A 75 14.30 -17.17 -2.27
C ALA A 75 12.88 -17.00 -2.84
N ASN A 76 11.88 -17.59 -2.17
CA ASN A 76 10.46 -17.43 -2.49
C ASN A 76 9.57 -17.20 -1.23
N GLY A 77 10.20 -17.12 -0.06
CA GLY A 77 9.56 -16.96 1.24
C GLY A 77 9.06 -15.54 1.54
N ILE A 78 8.30 -15.42 2.62
CA ILE A 78 7.68 -14.17 3.04
C ILE A 78 8.68 -13.22 3.71
N LEU A 79 9.70 -13.73 4.40
CA LEU A 79 10.76 -12.88 4.96
C LEU A 79 11.59 -12.24 3.85
N ALA A 80 11.92 -12.99 2.79
CA ALA A 80 12.58 -12.45 1.61
C ALA A 80 11.72 -11.35 0.95
N LEU A 81 10.41 -11.56 0.82
CA LEU A 81 9.49 -10.52 0.35
C LEU A 81 9.55 -9.29 1.24
N ARG A 82 9.42 -9.45 2.56
CA ARG A 82 9.47 -8.32 3.51
C ARG A 82 10.80 -7.57 3.41
N ALA A 83 11.92 -8.26 3.19
CA ALA A 83 13.21 -7.63 2.98
C ALA A 83 13.26 -6.81 1.67
N ALA A 84 12.72 -7.35 0.56
CA ALA A 84 12.60 -6.63 -0.71
C ALA A 84 11.77 -5.35 -0.57
N VAL A 85 10.71 -5.40 0.23
CA VAL A 85 9.86 -4.25 0.53
C VAL A 85 10.53 -3.27 1.50
N ALA A 86 11.28 -3.75 2.49
CA ALA A 86 12.07 -2.92 3.41
C ALA A 86 13.20 -2.17 2.69
N LEU A 87 13.80 -2.74 1.65
CA LEU A 87 14.74 -2.01 0.78
C LEU A 87 14.06 -0.80 0.12
N PHE A 88 12.83 -0.98 -0.37
CA PHE A 88 12.04 0.12 -0.92
C PHE A 88 11.71 1.18 0.15
N GLN A 89 11.36 0.74 1.36
CA GLN A 89 11.14 1.60 2.53
C GLN A 89 12.37 2.47 2.85
N ALA A 90 13.58 1.90 2.82
CA ALA A 90 14.81 2.62 3.10
C ALA A 90 15.09 3.73 2.06
N ILE A 91 14.76 3.49 0.79
CA ILE A 91 14.82 4.50 -0.27
C ILE A 91 13.89 5.67 0.04
N GLY A 92 12.62 5.39 0.37
CA GLY A 92 11.64 6.40 0.73
C GLY A 92 12.07 7.22 1.96
N LEU A 93 12.44 6.55 3.05
CA LEU A 93 12.86 7.21 4.28
C LEU A 93 14.14 8.03 4.07
N GLY A 94 15.11 7.52 3.30
CA GLY A 94 16.33 8.25 2.97
C GLY A 94 16.07 9.52 2.17
N ALA A 95 15.16 9.48 1.20
CA ALA A 95 14.73 10.64 0.43
C ALA A 95 14.01 11.68 1.31
N ALA A 96 13.12 11.23 2.21
CA ALA A 96 12.45 12.10 3.18
C ALA A 96 13.45 12.84 4.08
N LEU A 97 14.38 12.09 4.70
CA LEU A 97 15.39 12.66 5.58
C LEU A 97 16.32 13.62 4.84
N TRP A 98 16.65 13.33 3.58
CA TRP A 98 17.42 14.24 2.73
C TRP A 98 16.69 15.55 2.49
N MET A 99 15.38 15.51 2.19
CA MET A 99 14.58 16.73 2.01
C MET A 99 14.46 17.55 3.29
N ILE A 100 14.25 16.92 4.44
CA ILE A 100 14.19 17.60 5.75
C ILE A 100 15.54 18.24 6.08
N MET A 101 16.64 17.51 5.89
CA MET A 101 17.98 18.04 6.14
C MET A 101 18.29 19.23 5.23
N ALA A 102 17.88 19.18 3.96
CA ALA A 102 18.12 20.27 3.02
C ALA A 102 17.25 21.51 3.28
N ALA A 103 16.05 21.34 3.84
CA ALA A 103 15.22 22.45 4.32
C ALA A 103 15.79 23.11 5.60
N GLY A 104 16.55 22.35 6.40
CA GLY A 104 17.25 22.85 7.57
C GLY A 104 18.63 23.44 7.26
N ARG A 105 19.09 24.39 8.10
CA ARG A 105 20.46 24.95 7.99
C ARG A 105 21.52 24.04 8.64
N GLY A 106 21.67 22.80 8.15
CA GLY A 106 22.82 21.94 8.49
C GLY A 106 22.51 20.60 9.19
N ARG A 107 23.57 19.94 9.66
CA ARG A 107 23.56 18.56 10.18
C ARG A 107 23.05 18.49 11.61
N GLN A 108 21.74 18.33 11.78
CA GLN A 108 21.12 18.12 13.09
C GLN A 108 20.75 16.64 13.24
N LEU A 109 21.75 15.79 13.49
CA LEU A 109 21.57 14.33 13.50
C LEU A 109 20.46 13.89 14.46
N ALA A 110 20.42 14.43 15.68
CA ALA A 110 19.36 14.12 16.64
C ALA A 110 17.95 14.47 16.11
N TYR A 111 17.83 15.58 15.38
CA TYR A 111 16.56 15.97 14.75
C TYR A 111 16.19 15.02 13.60
N LEU A 112 17.16 14.61 12.79
CA LEU A 112 16.94 13.64 11.72
C LEU A 112 16.58 12.24 12.26
N VAL A 113 17.16 11.83 13.38
CA VAL A 113 16.77 10.59 14.08
C VAL A 113 15.32 10.68 14.54
N LEU A 114 14.92 11.79 15.19
CA LEU A 114 13.54 12.02 15.60
C LEU A 114 12.57 12.01 14.39
N CYS A 115 12.91 12.73 13.32
CA CYS A 115 12.11 12.74 12.09
C CYS A 115 12.03 11.35 11.46
N GLY A 116 13.15 10.64 11.41
CA GLY A 116 13.25 9.30 10.83
C GLY A 116 12.39 8.32 11.59
N PHE A 117 12.43 8.36 12.93
CA PHE A 117 11.57 7.56 13.78
C PHE A 117 10.08 7.92 13.59
N THR A 118 9.71 9.20 13.63
CA THR A 118 8.32 9.63 13.39
C THR A 118 7.80 9.15 12.05
N LEU A 119 8.57 9.32 10.96
CA LEU A 119 8.15 8.89 9.62
C LEU A 119 8.07 7.37 9.54
N LEU A 120 9.05 6.65 10.09
CA LEU A 120 9.11 5.18 10.08
C LEU A 120 7.88 4.55 10.76
N LEU A 121 7.39 5.15 11.86
CA LEU A 121 6.15 4.73 12.53
C LEU A 121 4.94 4.74 11.58
N TRP A 122 4.84 5.76 10.71
CA TRP A 122 3.75 5.87 9.75
C TRP A 122 3.98 5.06 8.46
N MET A 123 5.15 4.44 8.27
CA MET A 123 5.40 3.52 7.16
C MET A 123 4.74 2.15 7.47
N TRP A 124 3.42 2.14 7.50
CA TRP A 124 2.55 1.00 7.83
C TRP A 124 1.30 0.99 6.92
N PRO A 125 0.76 -0.19 6.56
CA PRO A 125 1.27 -1.53 6.83
C PRO A 125 2.40 -1.93 5.87
N ARG A 126 3.19 -2.95 6.25
CA ARG A 126 4.41 -3.34 5.52
C ARG A 126 4.18 -3.71 4.05
N HIS A 127 3.05 -4.31 3.69
CA HIS A 127 2.75 -4.69 2.31
C HIS A 127 2.28 -3.51 1.43
N LYS A 128 2.14 -2.30 1.99
CA LYS A 128 1.82 -1.04 1.30
C LYS A 128 2.97 -0.03 1.31
N LEU A 129 4.19 -0.46 1.66
CA LEU A 129 5.37 0.42 1.72
C LEU A 129 5.77 1.00 0.35
N PHE A 130 5.36 0.37 -0.75
CA PHE A 130 5.46 0.94 -2.08
C PHE A 130 4.67 2.25 -2.17
N ASP A 131 3.42 2.24 -1.71
CA ASP A 131 2.50 3.38 -1.81
C ASP A 131 3.02 4.59 -1.02
N VAL A 132 3.50 4.32 0.20
CA VAL A 132 4.18 5.30 1.07
C VAL A 132 5.43 5.88 0.39
N THR A 133 6.31 5.02 -0.11
CA THR A 133 7.59 5.43 -0.69
C THR A 133 7.38 6.26 -1.94
N LEU A 134 6.42 5.88 -2.79
CA LEU A 134 6.07 6.63 -4.00
C LEU A 134 5.54 8.03 -3.66
N SER A 135 4.77 8.19 -2.58
CA SER A 135 4.38 9.51 -2.06
C SER A 135 5.59 10.39 -1.78
N ILE A 136 6.58 9.87 -1.06
CA ILE A 136 7.79 10.59 -0.71
C ILE A 136 8.63 10.91 -1.96
N LEU A 137 8.78 9.96 -2.88
CA LEU A 137 9.55 10.14 -4.11
C LEU A 137 8.90 11.16 -5.06
N LEU A 138 7.57 11.22 -5.13
CA LEU A 138 6.86 12.25 -5.88
C LEU A 138 7.08 13.64 -5.26
N ILE A 139 7.10 13.77 -3.93
CA ILE A 139 7.49 15.02 -3.26
C ILE A 139 8.92 15.41 -3.67
N ALA A 140 9.86 14.46 -3.69
CA ALA A 140 11.23 14.71 -4.10
C ALA A 140 11.34 15.13 -5.58
N ALA A 141 10.57 14.51 -6.48
CA ALA A 141 10.54 14.84 -7.90
C ALA A 141 9.96 16.24 -8.17
N LEU A 142 8.90 16.63 -7.47
CA LEU A 142 8.34 17.98 -7.56
C LEU A 142 9.26 19.02 -6.93
N ARG A 143 9.88 18.72 -5.78
CA ARG A 143 10.90 19.57 -5.16
C ARG A 143 12.04 19.83 -6.13
N TYR A 144 12.52 18.79 -6.82
CA TYR A 144 13.59 18.90 -7.82
C TYR A 144 13.21 19.87 -8.94
N LEU A 145 11.98 19.80 -9.46
CA LEU A 145 11.47 20.77 -10.45
C LEU A 145 11.42 22.20 -9.90
N VAL A 146 10.85 22.39 -8.72
CA VAL A 146 10.65 23.71 -8.12
C VAL A 146 11.97 24.42 -7.82
N GLN A 147 13.01 23.66 -7.45
CA GLN A 147 14.35 24.21 -7.18
C GLN A 147 14.95 24.97 -8.36
N GLN A 148 14.87 24.41 -9.58
CA GLN A 148 15.31 25.09 -10.81
C GLN A 148 14.43 24.62 -11.97
N PRO A 149 13.45 25.41 -12.42
CA PRO A 149 12.48 24.98 -13.41
C PRO A 149 13.06 25.05 -14.84
N ASP A 150 13.98 24.14 -15.16
CA ASP A 150 14.58 23.99 -16.49
C ASP A 150 13.96 22.80 -17.27
N ALA A 151 14.20 22.77 -18.59
CA ALA A 151 13.64 21.77 -19.49
C ALA A 151 13.90 20.32 -19.06
N ARG A 152 15.11 20.03 -18.55
CA ARG A 152 15.49 18.70 -18.08
C ARG A 152 14.68 18.32 -16.85
N ARG A 153 14.48 19.23 -15.91
CA ARG A 153 13.71 18.92 -14.68
C ARG A 153 12.23 18.69 -14.96
N TYR A 154 11.63 19.41 -15.91
CA TYR A 154 10.25 19.10 -16.35
C TYR A 154 10.15 17.66 -16.86
N PHE A 155 11.07 17.25 -17.75
CA PHE A 155 11.12 15.89 -18.28
C PHE A 155 11.36 14.85 -17.18
N VAL A 156 12.35 15.05 -16.30
CA VAL A 156 12.68 14.12 -15.21
C VAL A 156 11.51 13.99 -14.22
N THR A 157 10.83 15.08 -13.88
CA THR A 157 9.65 15.01 -13.03
C THR A 157 8.52 14.24 -13.70
N GLY A 158 8.30 14.43 -15.00
CA GLY A 158 7.38 13.61 -15.79
C GLY A 158 7.76 12.13 -15.76
N LEU A 159 9.04 11.81 -15.98
CA LEU A 159 9.59 10.47 -15.90
C LEU A 159 9.30 9.81 -14.54
N CYS A 160 9.53 10.52 -13.43
CA CYS A 160 9.20 10.05 -12.09
C CYS A 160 7.70 9.78 -11.90
N VAL A 161 6.83 10.63 -12.44
CA VAL A 161 5.36 10.42 -12.40
C VAL A 161 4.95 9.18 -13.19
N GLY A 162 5.49 9.01 -14.40
CA GLY A 162 5.24 7.81 -15.22
C GLY A 162 5.73 6.53 -14.56
N LEU A 163 6.94 6.56 -13.97
CA LEU A 163 7.49 5.42 -13.22
C LEU A 163 6.65 5.11 -11.97
N ALA A 164 6.15 6.11 -11.26
CA ALA A 164 5.24 5.89 -10.13
C ALA A 164 3.96 5.17 -10.58
N ALA A 165 3.44 5.51 -11.76
CA ALA A 165 2.26 4.85 -12.34
C ALA A 165 2.49 3.35 -12.66
N VAL A 166 3.74 2.92 -12.88
CA VAL A 166 4.09 1.49 -13.08
C VAL A 166 3.89 0.67 -11.79
N PHE A 167 4.10 1.29 -10.63
CA PHE A 167 3.93 0.65 -9.32
C PHE A 167 2.53 0.87 -8.71
N GLY A 168 1.88 1.97 -9.07
CA GLY A 168 0.53 2.33 -8.64
C GLY A 168 -0.06 3.41 -9.53
N ARG A 169 -1.07 3.07 -10.35
CA ARG A 169 -1.75 4.01 -11.26
C ARG A 169 -2.34 5.21 -10.52
N ASN A 170 -2.84 4.98 -9.31
CA ASN A 170 -3.28 6.04 -8.38
C ASN A 170 -2.17 7.06 -8.09
N HIS A 171 -0.95 6.61 -7.78
CA HIS A 171 0.20 7.50 -7.55
C HIS A 171 0.61 8.27 -8.80
N GLY A 172 0.52 7.65 -9.98
CA GLY A 172 0.66 8.34 -11.26
C GLY A 172 -0.33 9.50 -11.39
N MET A 173 -1.61 9.25 -11.11
CA MET A 173 -2.67 10.27 -11.16
C MET A 173 -2.44 11.39 -10.14
N TYR A 174 -2.12 11.04 -8.88
CA TYR A 174 -1.83 12.03 -7.83
C TYR A 174 -0.62 12.88 -8.17
N GLY A 175 0.44 12.26 -8.69
CA GLY A 175 1.63 12.94 -9.19
C GLY A 175 1.33 13.86 -10.37
N ALA A 176 0.45 13.46 -11.29
CA ALA A 176 0.03 14.27 -12.43
C ALA A 176 -0.77 15.51 -11.99
N LEU A 177 -1.77 15.34 -11.12
CA LEU A 177 -2.56 16.45 -10.57
C LEU A 177 -1.68 17.46 -9.82
N ALA A 178 -0.79 16.96 -8.96
CA ALA A 178 0.15 17.82 -8.24
C ALA A 178 1.16 18.50 -9.18
N SER A 179 1.66 17.80 -10.20
CA SER A 179 2.53 18.38 -11.23
C SER A 179 1.83 19.51 -11.97
N ALA A 180 0.57 19.33 -12.38
CA ALA A 180 -0.20 20.40 -13.02
C ALA A 180 -0.31 21.65 -12.12
N GLY A 181 -0.57 21.46 -10.82
CA GLY A 181 -0.59 22.55 -9.83
C GLY A 181 0.76 23.26 -9.68
N VAL A 182 1.86 22.51 -9.59
CA VAL A 182 3.22 23.06 -9.51
C VAL A 182 3.61 23.80 -10.79
N ILE A 183 3.28 23.25 -11.96
CA ILE A 183 3.56 23.86 -13.27
C ILE A 183 2.78 25.17 -13.43
N ALA A 184 1.51 25.20 -13.00
CA ALA A 184 0.71 26.42 -12.94
C ALA A 184 1.34 27.44 -11.98
N TRP A 185 1.75 27.01 -10.78
CA TRP A 185 2.41 27.85 -9.79
C TRP A 185 3.75 28.44 -10.29
N LEU A 186 4.56 27.65 -10.99
CA LEU A 186 5.82 28.10 -11.61
C LEU A 186 5.58 29.12 -12.73
N SER A 187 4.41 29.05 -13.37
CA SER A 187 3.99 29.95 -14.43
C SER A 187 3.51 31.31 -13.92
N LEU A 188 3.10 31.40 -12.65
CA LEU A 188 2.75 32.68 -12.01
C LEU A 188 3.96 33.60 -11.97
N ARG A 189 3.81 34.82 -12.52
CA ARG A 189 4.87 35.85 -12.56
C ARG A 189 6.21 35.31 -13.04
N ARG A 190 6.18 34.44 -14.07
CA ARG A 190 7.37 33.77 -14.64
C ARG A 190 8.40 34.81 -15.08
N ARG A 191 9.65 34.65 -14.64
CA ARG A 191 10.80 35.46 -15.08
C ARG A 191 11.77 34.71 -15.99
N ALA A 192 11.84 33.39 -15.85
CA ALA A 192 12.75 32.52 -16.59
C ALA A 192 12.23 31.07 -16.63
N GLY A 193 12.84 30.22 -17.47
CA GLY A 193 12.48 28.81 -17.65
C GLY A 193 11.51 28.57 -18.82
N PRO A 194 11.16 27.29 -19.11
CA PRO A 194 10.23 26.94 -20.17
C PRO A 194 8.87 27.61 -20.03
N SER A 195 8.21 27.86 -21.17
CA SER A 195 6.82 28.31 -21.17
C SER A 195 5.88 27.23 -20.60
N LEU A 196 4.64 27.60 -20.28
CA LEU A 196 3.65 26.65 -19.72
C LEU A 196 3.47 25.46 -20.68
N LEU A 197 3.27 25.75 -21.97
CA LEU A 197 3.11 24.75 -23.02
C LEU A 197 4.38 23.91 -23.21
N ARG A 198 5.57 24.55 -23.29
CA ARG A 198 6.82 23.81 -23.48
C ARG A 198 7.17 22.94 -22.27
N GLY A 199 7.02 23.47 -21.06
CA GLY A 199 7.23 22.71 -19.82
C GLY A 199 6.24 21.56 -19.69
N GLY A 200 4.95 21.81 -19.96
CA GLY A 200 3.91 20.79 -19.98
C GLY A 200 4.19 19.67 -21.00
N ALA A 201 4.63 20.01 -22.21
CA ALA A 201 4.99 19.02 -23.24
C ALA A 201 6.20 18.17 -22.84
N LEU A 202 7.25 18.79 -22.29
CA LEU A 202 8.44 18.06 -21.81
C LEU A 202 8.09 17.13 -20.64
N TRP A 203 7.25 17.60 -19.72
CA TRP A 203 6.73 16.79 -18.63
C TRP A 203 5.89 15.62 -19.16
N ALA A 204 4.97 15.86 -20.09
CA ALA A 204 4.14 14.81 -20.68
C ALA A 204 4.97 13.74 -21.41
N LEU A 205 6.00 14.16 -22.17
CA LEU A 205 6.96 13.25 -22.77
C LEU A 205 7.68 12.41 -21.70
N GLY A 206 8.09 13.05 -20.60
CA GLY A 206 8.64 12.34 -19.44
C GLY A 206 7.68 11.28 -18.90
N VAL A 207 6.40 11.60 -18.70
CA VAL A 207 5.38 10.64 -18.22
C VAL A 207 5.28 9.43 -19.14
N VAL A 208 5.20 9.66 -20.45
CA VAL A 208 5.12 8.57 -21.44
C VAL A 208 6.37 7.67 -21.36
N VAL A 209 7.56 8.27 -21.30
CA VAL A 209 8.82 7.50 -21.17
C VAL A 209 8.88 6.75 -19.84
N GLY A 210 8.41 7.35 -18.74
CA GLY A 210 8.41 6.72 -17.43
C GLY A 210 7.42 5.55 -17.34
N PHE A 211 6.29 5.67 -18.04
CA PHE A 211 5.27 4.62 -18.13
C PHE A 211 5.54 3.60 -19.25
N ALA A 212 6.64 3.77 -20.00
CA ALA A 212 7.01 2.90 -21.11
C ALA A 212 7.02 1.41 -20.76
N PRO A 213 7.45 0.93 -19.57
CA PRO A 213 7.39 -0.50 -19.26
C PRO A 213 5.99 -1.10 -19.43
N VAL A 214 4.94 -0.41 -18.96
CA VAL A 214 3.56 -0.88 -19.11
C VAL A 214 3.10 -0.73 -20.57
N LEU A 215 3.45 0.36 -21.25
CA LEU A 215 3.12 0.55 -22.67
C LEU A 215 3.74 -0.55 -23.55
N LEU A 216 4.99 -0.92 -23.29
CA LEU A 216 5.67 -2.01 -23.97
C LEU A 216 4.99 -3.36 -23.66
N MET A 217 4.56 -3.60 -22.42
CA MET A 217 3.78 -4.79 -22.10
C MET A 217 2.45 -4.85 -22.86
N LEU A 218 1.75 -3.72 -23.02
CA LEU A 218 0.50 -3.66 -23.79
C LEU A 218 0.69 -4.08 -25.25
N VAL A 219 1.85 -3.78 -25.83
CA VAL A 219 2.17 -4.08 -27.23
C VAL A 219 2.74 -5.50 -27.40
N PHE A 220 3.68 -5.89 -26.52
CA PHE A 220 4.52 -7.07 -26.73
C PHE A 220 4.16 -8.28 -25.88
N VAL A 221 3.26 -8.17 -24.89
CA VAL A 221 2.84 -9.30 -24.04
C VAL A 221 1.43 -9.73 -24.43
N PRO A 222 1.25 -10.88 -25.11
CA PRO A 222 -0.06 -11.38 -25.49
C PRO A 222 -1.00 -11.50 -24.30
N GLY A 223 -2.24 -11.02 -24.47
CA GLY A 223 -3.30 -11.03 -23.46
C GLY A 223 -3.18 -9.96 -22.36
N PHE A 224 -2.03 -9.27 -22.23
CA PHE A 224 -1.86 -8.25 -21.19
C PHE A 224 -2.74 -7.03 -21.41
N SER A 225 -2.94 -6.60 -22.66
CA SER A 225 -3.83 -5.49 -23.00
C SER A 225 -5.26 -5.73 -22.50
N GLN A 226 -5.80 -6.93 -22.71
CA GLN A 226 -7.12 -7.31 -22.22
C GLN A 226 -7.18 -7.30 -20.69
N GLY A 227 -6.20 -7.91 -20.00
CA GLY A 227 -6.13 -7.93 -18.54
C GLY A 227 -6.02 -6.52 -17.94
N PHE A 228 -5.22 -5.65 -18.56
CA PHE A 228 -5.06 -4.26 -18.15
C PHE A 228 -6.39 -3.48 -18.28
N TRP A 229 -7.07 -3.56 -19.42
CA TRP A 229 -8.36 -2.89 -19.61
C TRP A 229 -9.46 -3.44 -18.69
N ASN A 230 -9.51 -4.76 -18.49
CA ASN A 230 -10.44 -5.38 -17.53
C ASN A 230 -10.21 -4.85 -16.11
N SER A 231 -8.95 -4.63 -15.71
CA SER A 231 -8.64 -4.05 -14.39
C SER A 231 -9.15 -2.61 -14.24
N ILE A 232 -9.24 -1.85 -15.34
CA ILE A 232 -9.80 -0.49 -15.34
C ILE A 232 -11.33 -0.57 -15.30
N LEU A 233 -11.94 -1.41 -16.13
CA LEU A 233 -13.39 -1.61 -16.16
C LEU A 233 -13.93 -2.06 -14.81
N LEU A 234 -13.19 -2.91 -14.09
CA LEU A 234 -13.52 -3.30 -12.72
C LEU A 234 -13.73 -2.09 -11.79
N LEU A 235 -12.88 -1.05 -11.87
CA LEU A 235 -13.05 0.15 -11.04
C LEU A 235 -14.34 0.91 -11.37
N PHE A 236 -14.75 0.91 -12.64
CA PHE A 236 -16.01 1.53 -13.07
C PHE A 236 -17.22 0.68 -12.68
N GLU A 237 -17.15 -0.64 -12.84
CA GLU A 237 -18.21 -1.58 -12.43
C GLU A 237 -18.44 -1.52 -10.91
N ALA A 238 -17.37 -1.41 -10.11
CA ALA A 238 -17.47 -1.27 -8.67
C ALA A 238 -18.04 0.09 -8.23
N GLY A 239 -18.01 1.12 -9.09
CA GLY A 239 -18.46 2.48 -8.78
C GLY A 239 -17.62 3.22 -7.73
N ALA A 240 -16.58 2.58 -7.20
CA ALA A 240 -15.72 3.10 -6.15
C ALA A 240 -14.32 2.49 -6.26
N THR A 241 -13.31 3.21 -5.79
CA THR A 241 -11.92 2.71 -5.71
C THR A 241 -11.67 1.89 -4.46
N ASN A 242 -12.54 1.99 -3.45
CA ASN A 242 -12.46 1.31 -2.17
C ASN A 242 -13.84 1.15 -1.54
N LEU A 243 -13.93 0.22 -0.60
CA LEU A 243 -15.06 0.11 0.31
C LEU A 243 -14.98 1.21 1.38
N SER A 244 -15.79 2.26 1.21
CA SER A 244 -15.76 3.44 2.07
C SER A 244 -16.14 3.14 3.51
N LEU A 245 -15.42 3.77 4.44
CA LEU A 245 -15.75 3.78 5.87
C LEU A 245 -16.11 5.21 6.31
N PRO A 246 -16.96 5.38 7.34
CA PRO A 246 -17.23 6.69 7.90
C PRO A 246 -15.94 7.39 8.35
N VAL A 247 -15.81 8.67 8.01
CA VAL A 247 -14.65 9.47 8.45
C VAL A 247 -14.65 9.56 9.98
N PRO A 248 -13.52 9.25 10.65
CA PRO A 248 -13.42 9.21 12.11
C PRO A 248 -13.26 10.63 12.66
N TRP A 249 -14.26 11.48 12.49
CA TRP A 249 -14.21 12.86 12.95
C TRP A 249 -13.94 12.93 14.46
N PRO A 250 -13.03 13.80 14.94
CA PRO A 250 -12.61 13.80 16.34
C PRO A 250 -13.77 14.15 17.30
N TRP A 251 -14.77 14.91 16.84
CA TRP A 251 -15.98 15.23 17.61
C TRP A 251 -17.07 14.15 17.57
N LYS A 252 -16.87 13.06 16.82
CA LYS A 252 -17.78 11.89 16.82
C LYS A 252 -17.30 10.76 17.73
N VAL A 253 -16.17 10.93 18.41
CA VAL A 253 -15.61 9.91 19.30
C VAL A 253 -16.52 9.71 20.51
N GLN A 254 -16.90 8.47 20.77
CA GLN A 254 -17.68 8.09 21.94
C GLN A 254 -16.73 7.82 23.10
N TRP A 255 -16.88 8.59 24.18
CA TRP A 255 -16.07 8.44 25.40
C TRP A 255 -16.69 7.43 26.38
N ALA A 256 -18.02 7.34 26.40
CA ALA A 256 -18.72 6.42 27.28
C ALA A 256 -18.44 4.96 26.87
N GLY A 257 -18.03 4.13 27.83
CA GLY A 257 -17.79 2.70 27.61
C GLY A 257 -16.44 2.35 26.95
N GLN A 258 -15.57 3.31 26.68
CA GLN A 258 -14.22 3.06 26.15
C GLN A 258 -13.14 3.39 27.19
N ALA A 259 -12.00 2.69 27.14
CA ALA A 259 -10.85 3.07 27.93
C ALA A 259 -10.37 4.48 27.49
N PRO A 260 -10.02 5.38 28.42
CA PRO A 260 -9.64 6.76 28.07
C PRO A 260 -8.52 6.87 27.03
N GLY A 261 -7.56 5.92 27.05
CA GLY A 261 -6.46 5.88 26.08
C GLY A 261 -6.91 5.55 24.64
N ASP A 262 -7.94 4.73 24.49
CA ASP A 262 -8.50 4.36 23.18
C ASP A 262 -9.34 5.49 22.61
N ALA A 263 -10.14 6.15 23.45
CA ALA A 263 -10.87 7.36 23.07
C ALA A 263 -9.90 8.48 22.64
N LEU A 264 -8.82 8.72 23.41
CA LEU A 264 -7.78 9.68 23.04
C LEU A 264 -7.13 9.32 21.69
N ARG A 265 -6.84 8.03 21.45
CA ARG A 265 -6.30 7.57 20.17
C ARG A 265 -7.26 7.85 19.01
N ALA A 266 -8.54 7.56 19.19
CA ALA A 266 -9.56 7.83 18.18
C ALA A 266 -9.67 9.33 17.86
N VAL A 267 -9.60 10.20 18.88
CA VAL A 267 -9.56 11.66 18.69
C VAL A 267 -8.32 12.07 17.88
N LEU A 268 -7.14 11.56 18.24
CA LEU A 268 -5.90 11.90 17.52
C LEU A 268 -5.94 11.41 16.06
N ILE A 269 -6.48 10.23 15.78
CA ILE A 269 -6.72 9.74 14.41
C ILE A 269 -7.59 10.73 13.66
N GLY A 270 -8.72 11.16 14.24
CA GLY A 270 -9.59 12.15 13.64
C GLY A 270 -8.93 13.50 13.41
N LEU A 271 -8.09 13.95 14.35
CA LEU A 271 -7.32 15.18 14.20
C LEU A 271 -6.29 15.08 13.05
N PHE A 272 -5.68 13.92 12.82
CA PHE A 272 -4.80 13.73 11.65
C PHE A 272 -5.57 13.77 10.33
N PHE A 273 -6.79 13.21 10.26
CA PHE A 273 -7.67 13.37 9.09
C PHE A 273 -8.03 14.83 8.83
N VAL A 274 -8.40 15.58 9.87
CA VAL A 274 -8.65 17.03 9.76
C VAL A 274 -7.38 17.76 9.31
N ALA A 275 -6.23 17.41 9.88
CA ALA A 275 -4.95 18.03 9.56
C ALA A 275 -4.54 17.83 8.09
N LEU A 276 -4.88 16.71 7.45
CA LEU A 276 -4.66 16.51 6.01
C LEU A 276 -5.34 17.60 5.17
N LEU A 277 -6.62 17.86 5.43
CA LEU A 277 -7.41 18.85 4.71
C LEU A 277 -6.95 20.27 5.02
N VAL A 278 -6.77 20.58 6.31
CA VAL A 278 -6.35 21.90 6.77
C VAL A 278 -4.96 22.23 6.22
N TYR A 279 -4.01 21.31 6.31
CA TYR A 279 -2.67 21.50 5.74
C TYR A 279 -2.74 21.67 4.22
N GLY A 280 -3.48 20.81 3.51
CA GLY A 280 -3.58 20.90 2.05
C GLY A 280 -4.13 22.25 1.58
N GLY A 281 -5.26 22.69 2.14
CA GLY A 281 -5.86 23.98 1.79
C GLY A 281 -4.99 25.18 2.17
N LEU A 282 -4.51 25.23 3.42
CA LEU A 282 -3.71 26.35 3.90
C LEU A 282 -2.33 26.42 3.23
N ALA A 283 -1.67 25.29 3.01
CA ALA A 283 -0.36 25.26 2.37
C ALA A 283 -0.44 25.74 0.92
N ILE A 284 -1.44 25.30 0.14
CA ILE A 284 -1.65 25.79 -1.23
C ILE A 284 -1.89 27.31 -1.23
N ALA A 285 -2.81 27.80 -0.41
CA ALA A 285 -3.09 29.24 -0.31
C ALA A 285 -1.83 30.03 0.08
N TRP A 286 -1.05 29.52 1.03
CA TRP A 286 0.17 30.15 1.50
C TRP A 286 1.27 30.19 0.44
N VAL A 287 1.57 29.08 -0.25
CA VAL A 287 2.63 29.06 -1.29
C VAL A 287 2.25 29.90 -2.51
N VAL A 288 0.96 29.96 -2.87
CA VAL A 288 0.47 30.83 -3.94
C VAL A 288 0.59 32.30 -3.54
N ARG A 289 0.17 32.65 -2.31
CA ARG A 289 0.29 34.02 -1.79
C ARG A 289 1.75 34.50 -1.75
N LYS A 290 2.66 33.67 -1.24
CA LYS A 290 4.10 33.97 -1.19
C LYS A 290 4.67 34.19 -2.59
N LYS A 291 4.30 33.33 -3.55
CA LYS A 291 4.69 33.47 -4.95
C LYS A 291 4.18 34.77 -5.58
N TRP A 292 2.93 35.14 -5.32
CA TRP A 292 2.36 36.41 -5.80
C TRP A 292 3.12 37.63 -5.27
N ARG A 293 3.60 37.55 -4.02
CA ARG A 293 4.41 38.57 -3.37
C ARG A 293 5.90 38.52 -3.76
N ASN A 294 6.30 37.64 -4.69
CA ASN A 294 7.71 37.37 -5.05
C ASN A 294 8.60 36.99 -3.85
N GLU A 295 8.00 36.39 -2.81
CA GLU A 295 8.74 35.91 -1.65
C GLU A 295 9.28 34.50 -1.91
N PHE A 296 10.45 34.19 -1.35
CA PHE A 296 11.01 32.84 -1.42
C PHE A 296 10.11 31.84 -0.69
N VAL A 297 9.92 30.67 -1.31
CA VAL A 297 9.22 29.52 -0.73
C VAL A 297 10.14 28.32 -0.87
N GLU A 298 10.35 27.61 0.24
CA GLU A 298 11.16 26.39 0.23
C GLU A 298 10.53 25.35 -0.72
N PRO A 299 11.28 24.80 -1.70
CA PRO A 299 10.75 23.89 -2.72
C PRO A 299 10.01 22.66 -2.19
N VAL A 300 10.41 22.09 -1.05
CA VAL A 300 9.69 20.94 -0.47
C VAL A 300 8.28 21.33 -0.01
N LEU A 301 8.08 22.55 0.50
CA LEU A 301 6.76 23.02 0.93
C LEU A 301 5.80 23.22 -0.25
N VAL A 302 6.32 23.63 -1.42
CA VAL A 302 5.52 23.71 -2.65
C VAL A 302 5.10 22.30 -3.08
N ALA A 303 6.03 21.35 -3.08
CA ALA A 303 5.75 19.96 -3.45
C ALA A 303 4.71 19.31 -2.52
N THR A 304 4.87 19.44 -1.21
CA THR A 304 3.93 18.87 -0.23
C THR A 304 2.57 19.56 -0.26
N ALA A 305 2.50 20.87 -0.52
CA ALA A 305 1.23 21.59 -0.67
C ALA A 305 0.37 21.02 -1.80
N PHE A 306 0.96 20.84 -2.99
CA PHE A 306 0.21 20.35 -4.16
C PHE A 306 -0.06 18.84 -4.15
N LEU A 307 0.69 18.05 -3.35
CA LEU A 307 0.42 16.61 -3.16
C LEU A 307 -0.54 16.30 -2.01
N ALA A 308 -0.73 17.21 -1.05
CA ALA A 308 -1.53 16.95 0.14
C ALA A 308 -2.99 16.57 -0.17
N LEU A 309 -3.69 17.33 -1.03
CA LEU A 309 -5.09 17.05 -1.35
C LEU A 309 -5.29 15.80 -2.21
N PRO A 310 -4.48 15.54 -3.27
CA PRO A 310 -4.54 14.26 -3.99
C PRO A 310 -4.38 13.03 -3.08
N TYR A 311 -3.42 13.06 -2.15
CA TYR A 311 -3.24 11.95 -1.20
C TYR A 311 -4.33 11.91 -0.12
N ALA A 312 -4.86 13.07 0.30
CA ALA A 312 -6.03 13.12 1.17
C ALA A 312 -7.24 12.44 0.52
N GLN A 313 -7.47 12.59 -0.78
CA GLN A 313 -8.57 11.89 -1.48
C GLN A 313 -8.51 10.38 -1.25
N TYR A 314 -7.32 9.76 -1.34
CA TYR A 314 -7.17 8.33 -1.09
C TYR A 314 -7.40 7.95 0.38
N ALA A 315 -6.84 8.73 1.33
CA ALA A 315 -7.09 8.53 2.76
C ALA A 315 -8.57 8.57 3.10
N PHE A 316 -9.34 9.46 2.48
CA PHE A 316 -10.78 9.59 2.73
C PHE A 316 -11.64 8.60 1.93
N SER A 317 -11.09 7.95 0.89
CA SER A 317 -11.82 6.92 0.12
C SER A 317 -12.15 5.68 0.96
N ARG A 318 -11.36 5.39 1.99
CA ARG A 318 -11.64 4.45 3.07
C ARG A 318 -10.97 4.97 4.34
N ALA A 319 -11.73 5.68 5.17
CA ALA A 319 -11.18 6.49 6.27
C ALA A 319 -10.80 5.67 7.52
N ASP A 320 -9.85 4.76 7.39
CA ASP A 320 -9.25 4.01 8.50
C ASP A 320 -7.77 4.40 8.72
N ILE A 321 -7.17 3.83 9.77
CA ILE A 321 -5.78 4.10 10.13
C ILE A 321 -4.77 3.63 9.06
N GLY A 322 -5.09 2.57 8.31
CA GLY A 322 -4.22 2.05 7.25
C GLY A 322 -4.15 2.97 6.07
N HIS A 323 -5.29 3.52 5.65
CA HIS A 323 -5.35 4.50 4.59
C HIS A 323 -4.79 5.86 5.05
N LEU A 324 -5.00 6.25 6.31
CA LEU A 324 -4.32 7.44 6.85
C LEU A 324 -2.80 7.28 6.78
N ALA A 325 -2.26 6.17 7.29
CA ALA A 325 -0.82 5.93 7.34
C ALA A 325 -0.17 5.96 5.95
N GLN A 326 -0.80 5.34 4.95
CA GLN A 326 -0.30 5.35 3.57
C GLN A 326 -0.18 6.76 2.95
N ASN A 327 -1.01 7.71 3.38
CA ASN A 327 -1.21 8.99 2.68
C ASN A 327 -0.81 10.23 3.48
N ILE A 328 -0.37 10.09 4.74
CA ILE A 328 -0.06 11.22 5.62
C ILE A 328 1.26 11.94 5.29
N PHE A 329 2.08 11.39 4.38
CA PHE A 329 3.44 11.85 4.14
C PHE A 329 3.59 13.29 3.63
N PRO A 330 2.72 13.85 2.75
CA PRO A 330 2.80 15.26 2.40
C PRO A 330 2.64 16.18 3.63
N LEU A 331 1.72 15.86 4.55
CA LEU A 331 1.54 16.60 5.81
C LEU A 331 2.78 16.47 6.71
N LEU A 332 3.22 15.23 6.99
CA LEU A 332 4.34 15.00 7.91
C LEU A 332 5.64 15.64 7.39
N LEU A 333 5.97 15.44 6.11
CA LEU A 333 7.18 16.01 5.51
C LEU A 333 7.11 17.52 5.43
N GLY A 334 5.94 18.08 5.11
CA GLY A 334 5.72 19.52 5.11
C GLY A 334 5.97 20.15 6.49
N CYS A 335 5.35 19.57 7.53
CA CYS A 335 5.52 20.01 8.91
C CYS A 335 6.96 19.87 9.41
N LEU A 336 7.59 18.71 9.20
CA LEU A 336 8.97 18.47 9.64
C LEU A 336 9.97 19.36 8.88
N ALA A 337 9.79 19.56 7.57
CA ALA A 337 10.63 20.49 6.81
C ALA A 337 10.46 21.94 7.28
N LEU A 338 9.22 22.36 7.59
CA LEU A 338 8.95 23.69 8.13
C LEU A 338 9.63 23.88 9.50
N LEU A 339 9.49 22.91 10.40
CA LEU A 339 10.12 22.91 11.72
C LEU A 339 11.65 22.87 11.64
N ALA A 340 12.22 22.24 10.60
CA ALA A 340 13.67 22.18 10.40
C ALA A 340 14.31 23.57 10.30
N ALA A 341 13.57 24.55 9.78
CA ALA A 341 13.97 25.95 9.60
C ALA A 341 13.65 26.86 10.81
N GLN A 342 12.94 26.37 11.82
CA GLN A 342 12.54 27.16 12.98
C GLN A 342 13.63 27.24 14.07
N PRO A 343 13.59 28.27 14.95
CA PRO A 343 14.44 28.33 16.14
C PRO A 343 14.25 27.10 17.05
N ARG A 344 15.29 26.74 17.80
CA ARG A 344 15.31 25.55 18.67
C ARG A 344 14.12 25.47 19.64
N GLN A 345 13.68 26.60 20.17
CA GLN A 345 12.58 26.72 21.12
C GLN A 345 11.21 26.34 20.52
N VAL A 346 11.02 26.51 19.21
CA VAL A 346 9.79 26.11 18.50
C VAL A 346 9.96 24.73 17.90
N LYS A 347 11.12 24.49 17.29
CA LYS A 347 11.45 23.26 16.57
C LYS A 347 11.30 22.00 17.44
N TRP A 348 11.96 21.97 18.60
CA TRP A 348 12.03 20.76 19.41
C TRP A 348 10.71 20.40 20.06
N PRO A 349 10.00 21.31 20.76
CA PRO A 349 8.73 20.97 21.39
C PRO A 349 7.69 20.48 20.38
N LEU A 350 7.54 21.14 19.23
CA LEU A 350 6.57 20.75 18.22
C LEU A 350 6.93 19.44 17.52
N ALA A 351 8.21 19.19 17.25
CA ALA A 351 8.64 17.92 16.68
C ALA A 351 8.47 16.75 17.67
N MET A 352 8.76 16.97 18.95
CA MET A 352 8.53 15.98 20.00
C MET A 352 7.03 15.72 20.20
N LEU A 353 6.19 16.76 20.18
CA LEU A 353 4.73 16.61 20.27
C LEU A 353 4.19 15.80 19.09
N LEU A 354 4.60 16.12 17.85
CA LEU A 354 4.21 15.36 16.67
C LEU A 354 4.67 13.90 16.74
N CYS A 355 5.90 13.66 17.22
CA CYS A 355 6.42 12.32 17.44
C CYS A 355 5.60 11.56 18.50
N ALA A 356 5.31 12.17 19.65
CA ALA A 356 4.55 11.56 20.72
C ALA A 356 3.12 11.22 20.29
N ALA A 357 2.45 12.15 19.60
CA ALA A 357 1.13 11.90 19.00
C ALA A 357 1.20 10.75 17.99
N SER A 358 2.23 10.71 17.14
CA SER A 358 2.44 9.63 16.18
C SER A 358 2.62 8.28 16.87
N VAL A 359 3.48 8.20 17.90
CA VAL A 359 3.67 6.99 18.71
C VAL A 359 2.34 6.53 19.31
N TRP A 360 1.59 7.42 19.94
CA TRP A 360 0.31 7.07 20.55
C TRP A 360 -0.70 6.50 19.56
N VAL A 361 -0.72 7.05 18.34
CA VAL A 361 -1.65 6.66 17.29
C VAL A 361 -1.26 5.34 16.63
N ILE A 362 -0.05 5.25 16.06
CA ILE A 362 0.26 4.17 15.11
C ILE A 362 1.05 3.02 15.73
N PHE A 363 1.81 3.25 16.81
CA PHE A 363 2.73 2.24 17.36
C PHE A 363 2.03 0.94 17.76
N VAL A 364 0.79 1.03 18.25
CA VAL A 364 0.00 -0.13 18.69
C VAL A 364 -0.39 -1.09 17.55
N TYR A 365 -0.35 -0.63 16.31
CA TYR A 365 -0.67 -1.43 15.12
C TYR A 365 0.56 -2.16 14.54
N HIS A 366 1.75 -1.93 15.09
CA HIS A 366 2.94 -2.64 14.65
C HIS A 366 2.95 -4.09 15.16
N PRO A 367 3.19 -5.09 14.30
CA PRO A 367 3.18 -6.49 14.70
C PRO A 367 4.14 -6.79 15.87
N GLY A 368 5.31 -6.15 15.91
CA GLY A 368 6.25 -6.30 17.03
C GLY A 368 5.69 -5.88 18.38
N TRP A 369 4.82 -4.85 18.40
CA TRP A 369 4.12 -4.43 19.62
C TRP A 369 2.98 -5.38 19.97
N GLN A 370 2.13 -5.74 18.99
CA GLN A 370 0.99 -6.64 19.20
C GLN A 370 1.42 -8.00 19.76
N ALA A 371 2.55 -8.53 19.26
CA ALA A 371 3.14 -9.77 19.78
C ALA A 371 3.59 -9.66 21.23
N ARG A 372 4.25 -8.55 21.58
CA ARG A 372 4.72 -8.31 22.94
C ARG A 372 3.57 -8.09 23.94
N GLN A 373 2.51 -7.42 23.51
CA GLN A 373 1.39 -7.06 24.38
C GLN A 373 0.50 -8.26 24.73
N SER A 374 0.20 -9.13 23.77
CA SER A 374 -0.73 -10.24 23.97
C SER A 374 -0.09 -11.47 24.62
N GLY A 375 1.24 -11.67 24.49
CA GLY A 375 1.98 -12.75 25.15
C GLY A 375 1.66 -14.18 24.68
N GLN A 376 0.67 -14.37 23.80
CA GLN A 376 0.15 -15.67 23.38
C GLN A 376 0.52 -16.05 21.94
N TRP A 377 1.55 -15.42 21.37
CA TRP A 377 1.91 -15.68 19.99
C TRP A 377 2.66 -17.00 19.86
N THR A 378 2.40 -17.73 18.77
CA THR A 378 2.96 -19.05 18.52
C THR A 378 3.85 -19.04 17.28
N ALA A 379 4.77 -20.00 17.22
CA ALA A 379 5.60 -20.20 16.05
C ALA A 379 4.79 -20.88 14.93
N LEU A 380 4.79 -20.28 13.76
CA LEU A 380 4.25 -20.84 12.53
C LEU A 380 5.38 -21.03 11.52
N GLU A 381 5.64 -22.27 11.16
CA GLU A 381 6.53 -22.61 10.05
C GLU A 381 5.79 -22.43 8.74
N LEU A 382 6.28 -21.55 7.86
CA LEU A 382 5.80 -21.36 6.49
C LEU A 382 6.94 -21.70 5.53
N SER A 383 6.78 -22.78 4.77
CA SER A 383 7.87 -23.35 3.95
C SER A 383 9.10 -23.68 4.80
N SER A 384 10.18 -22.90 4.71
CA SER A 384 11.42 -23.03 5.48
C SER A 384 11.68 -21.85 6.41
N GLU A 385 10.67 -21.01 6.67
CA GLU A 385 10.78 -19.81 7.47
C GLU A 385 9.87 -19.90 8.70
N ARG A 386 10.41 -19.47 9.85
CA ARG A 386 9.68 -19.42 11.11
C ARG A 386 9.16 -18.02 11.38
N LEU A 387 7.84 -17.88 11.49
CA LEU A 387 7.18 -16.65 11.91
C LEU A 387 6.61 -16.79 13.32
N LEU A 388 6.57 -15.67 14.05
CA LEU A 388 5.77 -15.55 15.27
C LEU A 388 4.42 -14.95 14.87
N VAL A 389 3.30 -15.63 15.11
CA VAL A 389 1.95 -15.19 14.72
C VAL A 389 0.96 -15.33 15.87
N ASP A 390 -0.19 -14.66 15.78
CA ASP A 390 -1.29 -14.87 16.72
C ASP A 390 -1.92 -16.28 16.55
N PRO A 391 -2.56 -16.83 17.60
CA PRO A 391 -3.17 -18.15 17.55
C PRO A 391 -4.21 -18.34 16.44
N ASP A 392 -5.01 -17.32 16.14
CA ASP A 392 -6.06 -17.41 15.12
C ASP A 392 -5.43 -17.59 13.74
N THR A 393 -4.39 -16.83 13.42
CA THR A 393 -3.62 -16.99 12.18
C THR A 393 -2.99 -18.38 12.09
N ALA A 394 -2.38 -18.88 13.16
CA ALA A 394 -1.80 -20.23 13.18
C ALA A 394 -2.86 -21.33 12.95
N ASN A 395 -4.01 -21.21 13.62
CA ASN A 395 -5.15 -22.11 13.47
C ASN A 395 -5.71 -22.08 12.04
N ASN A 396 -5.81 -20.89 11.44
CA ASN A 396 -6.27 -20.73 10.06
C ASN A 396 -5.34 -21.39 9.06
N VAL A 397 -4.01 -21.23 9.20
CA VAL A 397 -3.04 -21.91 8.34
C VAL A 397 -3.06 -23.43 8.55
N SER A 398 -3.21 -23.88 9.80
CA SER A 398 -3.34 -25.31 10.11
C SER A 398 -4.60 -25.92 9.48
N LEU A 399 -5.73 -25.23 9.56
CA LEU A 399 -6.97 -25.62 8.89
C LEU A 399 -6.75 -25.75 7.38
N LEU A 400 -6.19 -24.73 6.74
CA LEU A 400 -5.90 -24.73 5.30
C LEU A 400 -5.00 -25.90 4.87
N ARG A 401 -3.96 -26.20 5.65
CA ARG A 401 -3.09 -27.37 5.42
C ARG A 401 -3.84 -28.69 5.54
N SER A 402 -4.70 -28.82 6.56
CA SER A 402 -5.47 -30.04 6.77
C SER A 402 -6.49 -30.28 5.65
N LEU A 403 -7.14 -29.22 5.15
CA LEU A 403 -8.06 -29.27 4.02
C LEU A 403 -7.34 -29.65 2.72
N GLU A 404 -6.19 -29.03 2.47
CA GLU A 404 -5.37 -29.32 1.29
C GLU A 404 -4.90 -30.78 1.30
N HIS A 405 -4.31 -31.24 2.40
CA HIS A 405 -3.81 -32.61 2.53
C HIS A 405 -4.93 -33.66 2.41
N ARG A 406 -6.11 -33.40 3.01
CA ARG A 406 -7.20 -34.38 3.06
C ARG A 406 -8.04 -34.42 1.78
N TYR A 407 -8.25 -33.27 1.13
CA TYR A 407 -9.25 -33.13 0.07
C TYR A 407 -8.72 -32.59 -1.25
N ALA A 408 -7.45 -32.17 -1.34
CA ALA A 408 -6.81 -31.78 -2.59
C ALA A 408 -5.58 -32.64 -2.97
N PRO A 409 -5.61 -33.98 -2.85
CA PRO A 409 -4.52 -34.82 -3.35
C PRO A 409 -4.48 -34.83 -4.89
N ASP A 410 -3.39 -35.36 -5.45
CA ASP A 410 -3.22 -35.67 -6.89
C ASP A 410 -3.42 -34.48 -7.84
N GLY A 411 -3.01 -33.29 -7.41
CA GLY A 411 -3.06 -32.08 -8.23
C GLY A 411 -4.45 -31.44 -8.33
N ARG A 412 -5.43 -31.90 -7.55
CA ARG A 412 -6.70 -31.18 -7.36
C ARG A 412 -6.45 -29.83 -6.68
N ALA A 413 -7.30 -28.85 -6.97
CA ALA A 413 -7.13 -27.49 -6.44
C ALA A 413 -7.96 -27.25 -5.16
N LEU A 414 -7.42 -26.38 -4.30
CA LEU A 414 -8.12 -25.76 -3.18
C LEU A 414 -8.44 -24.32 -3.55
N ALA A 415 -9.67 -23.87 -3.29
CA ALA A 415 -10.05 -22.47 -3.37
C ALA A 415 -10.31 -21.89 -1.97
N ALA A 416 -9.78 -20.70 -1.69
CA ALA A 416 -10.04 -19.94 -0.47
C ALA A 416 -10.54 -18.55 -0.87
N MET A 417 -11.75 -18.20 -0.44
CA MET A 417 -12.46 -16.99 -0.86
C MET A 417 -13.32 -16.40 0.27
N PRO A 418 -13.65 -15.09 0.25
CA PRO A 418 -13.11 -14.09 -0.67
C PRO A 418 -11.79 -13.48 -0.15
N LEU A 419 -11.43 -13.64 1.12
CA LEU A 419 -10.48 -12.71 1.77
C LEU A 419 -9.07 -13.26 2.02
N TRP A 420 -8.74 -14.48 1.59
CA TRP A 420 -7.47 -15.14 1.94
C TRP A 420 -6.60 -15.55 0.73
N PRO A 421 -6.17 -14.61 -0.13
CA PRO A 421 -5.18 -14.91 -1.18
C PRO A 421 -3.84 -15.45 -0.60
N GLY A 422 -3.53 -15.16 0.66
CA GLY A 422 -2.39 -15.74 1.37
C GLY A 422 -2.49 -17.25 1.62
N ALA A 423 -3.69 -17.85 1.58
CA ALA A 423 -3.84 -19.30 1.62
C ALA A 423 -3.03 -19.97 0.50
N TYR A 424 -3.13 -19.44 -0.72
CA TYR A 424 -2.38 -19.95 -1.87
C TYR A 424 -0.86 -19.81 -1.67
N ALA A 425 -0.42 -18.65 -1.19
CA ALA A 425 1.01 -18.38 -1.00
C ALA A 425 1.65 -19.27 0.09
N SER A 426 0.93 -19.44 1.21
CA SER A 426 1.36 -20.27 2.35
C SER A 426 1.35 -21.78 2.06
N LEU A 427 0.47 -22.23 1.17
CA LEU A 427 0.41 -23.62 0.70
C LEU A 427 1.32 -23.88 -0.52
N GLY A 428 1.89 -22.84 -1.14
CA GLY A 428 2.65 -22.97 -2.38
C GLY A 428 1.79 -23.45 -3.56
N ARG A 429 0.49 -23.15 -3.54
CA ARG A 429 -0.49 -23.59 -4.55
C ARG A 429 -0.91 -22.43 -5.45
N LYS A 430 -1.27 -22.74 -6.69
CA LYS A 430 -1.89 -21.76 -7.61
C LYS A 430 -3.38 -21.64 -7.28
N ALA A 431 -3.91 -20.42 -7.27
CA ALA A 431 -5.33 -20.20 -7.10
C ALA A 431 -6.11 -20.77 -8.31
N PRO A 432 -7.24 -21.48 -8.10
CA PRO A 432 -8.08 -21.98 -9.19
C PRO A 432 -9.02 -20.91 -9.77
N VAL A 433 -8.88 -19.66 -9.34
CA VAL A 433 -9.67 -18.50 -9.76
C VAL A 433 -8.73 -17.33 -10.05
N TRP A 434 -9.16 -16.41 -10.92
CA TRP A 434 -8.41 -15.17 -11.16
C TRP A 434 -8.73 -14.12 -10.09
N ASP A 435 -10.00 -14.00 -9.72
CA ASP A 435 -10.48 -13.10 -8.67
C ASP A 435 -10.18 -13.69 -7.28
N ILE A 436 -8.92 -13.55 -6.84
CA ILE A 436 -8.42 -14.11 -5.58
C ILE A 436 -8.72 -13.24 -4.35
N TYR A 437 -9.24 -12.02 -4.56
CA TYR A 437 -9.65 -11.12 -3.49
C TYR A 437 -10.96 -10.37 -3.83
N PRO A 438 -12.08 -11.10 -4.04
CA PRO A 438 -13.35 -10.51 -4.46
C PRO A 438 -14.01 -9.69 -3.35
N LEU A 439 -13.83 -8.36 -3.39
CA LEU A 439 -14.44 -7.42 -2.44
C LEU A 439 -15.76 -6.80 -2.93
N PHE A 440 -16.02 -6.86 -4.25
CA PHE A 440 -17.15 -6.22 -4.90
C PHE A 440 -18.01 -7.25 -5.65
N PRO A 441 -19.31 -6.97 -5.85
CA PRO A 441 -20.17 -7.79 -6.71
C PRO A 441 -19.57 -7.99 -8.11
N ARG A 442 -19.82 -9.15 -8.70
CA ARG A 442 -19.36 -9.48 -10.06
C ARG A 442 -20.52 -9.71 -11.01
N SER A 443 -20.26 -9.43 -12.29
CA SER A 443 -21.22 -9.76 -13.34
C SER A 443 -21.28 -11.28 -13.56
N ALA A 444 -22.44 -11.77 -14.00
CA ALA A 444 -22.65 -13.19 -14.29
C ALA A 444 -21.60 -13.77 -15.25
N ARG A 445 -21.13 -12.96 -16.22
CA ARG A 445 -20.07 -13.36 -17.15
C ARG A 445 -18.75 -13.67 -16.44
N VAL A 446 -18.37 -12.85 -15.46
CA VAL A 446 -17.14 -13.04 -14.69
C VAL A 446 -17.27 -14.28 -13.80
N GLU A 447 -18.39 -14.43 -13.10
CA GLU A 447 -18.66 -15.61 -12.27
C GLU A 447 -18.61 -16.92 -13.09
N GLN A 448 -19.23 -16.93 -14.27
CA GLN A 448 -19.19 -18.12 -15.13
C GLN A 448 -17.76 -18.47 -15.55
N ALA A 449 -16.92 -17.46 -15.83
CA ALA A 449 -15.52 -17.70 -16.15
C ALA A 449 -14.75 -18.27 -14.95
N GLU A 450 -15.02 -17.81 -13.73
CA GLU A 450 -14.41 -18.40 -12.52
C GLU A 450 -14.87 -19.84 -12.28
N ILE A 451 -16.15 -20.14 -12.49
CA ILE A 451 -16.68 -21.52 -12.40
C ILE A 451 -15.94 -22.44 -13.38
N GLU A 452 -15.75 -22.01 -14.63
CA GLU A 452 -15.01 -22.81 -15.62
C GLU A 452 -13.55 -23.00 -15.25
N ARG A 453 -12.88 -21.98 -14.67
CA ARG A 453 -11.51 -22.14 -14.15
C ARG A 453 -11.45 -23.14 -13.00
N MET A 454 -12.43 -23.10 -12.08
CA MET A 454 -12.50 -24.06 -10.98
C MET A 454 -12.71 -25.49 -11.49
N LYS A 455 -13.54 -25.70 -12.52
CA LYS A 455 -13.70 -27.01 -13.17
C LYS A 455 -12.40 -27.48 -13.83
N GLN A 456 -11.74 -26.61 -14.59
CA GLN A 456 -10.46 -26.92 -15.26
C GLN A 456 -9.36 -27.26 -14.27
N ALA A 457 -9.30 -26.55 -13.14
CA ALA A 457 -8.35 -26.81 -12.06
C ALA A 457 -8.72 -28.05 -11.21
N ARG A 458 -9.82 -28.73 -11.53
CA ARG A 458 -10.38 -29.85 -10.75
C ARG A 458 -10.47 -29.50 -9.26
N THR A 459 -11.02 -28.31 -8.98
CA THR A 459 -11.19 -27.82 -7.60
C THR A 459 -12.03 -28.82 -6.81
N SER A 460 -11.46 -29.29 -5.70
CA SER A 460 -12.04 -30.36 -4.89
C SER A 460 -12.42 -29.92 -3.49
N VAL A 461 -11.88 -28.81 -3.02
CA VAL A 461 -12.24 -28.21 -1.75
C VAL A 461 -12.29 -26.70 -1.89
N VAL A 462 -13.32 -26.10 -1.30
CA VAL A 462 -13.55 -24.66 -1.28
C VAL A 462 -13.83 -24.23 0.15
N LEU A 463 -13.01 -23.30 0.66
CA LEU A 463 -13.26 -22.59 1.91
C LEU A 463 -13.84 -21.22 1.58
N VAL A 464 -15.09 -21.01 1.97
CA VAL A 464 -15.77 -19.72 1.90
C VAL A 464 -15.79 -19.10 3.29
N LEU A 465 -15.22 -17.90 3.40
CA LEU A 465 -15.34 -17.04 4.58
C LEU A 465 -16.67 -16.30 4.49
N ASP A 466 -17.67 -16.82 5.18
CA ASP A 466 -18.99 -16.23 5.25
C ASP A 466 -19.03 -15.13 6.34
N VAL A 467 -18.43 -13.98 5.98
CA VAL A 467 -18.38 -12.79 6.84
C VAL A 467 -19.07 -11.62 6.16
N ALA A 468 -19.84 -10.85 6.93
CA ALA A 468 -20.34 -9.54 6.52
C ALA A 468 -19.19 -8.53 6.59
N LEU A 469 -18.54 -8.27 5.46
CA LEU A 469 -17.37 -7.39 5.40
C LEU A 469 -17.70 -5.97 5.88
N ASP A 470 -16.96 -5.47 6.86
CA ASP A 470 -17.25 -4.20 7.57
C ASP A 470 -18.67 -4.15 8.20
N GLY A 471 -19.26 -5.30 8.56
CA GLY A 471 -20.61 -5.40 9.12
C GLY A 471 -21.73 -5.25 8.08
N ARG A 472 -21.40 -5.32 6.79
CA ARG A 472 -22.35 -5.17 5.68
C ARG A 472 -22.77 -6.51 5.10
N GLU A 473 -24.02 -6.89 5.38
CA GLU A 473 -24.61 -8.16 4.97
C GLU A 473 -24.69 -8.31 3.44
N GLU A 474 -24.90 -7.22 2.71
CA GLU A 474 -24.90 -7.20 1.25
C GLU A 474 -23.54 -7.56 0.63
N LEU A 475 -22.45 -7.51 1.41
CA LEU A 475 -21.11 -7.89 0.96
C LEU A 475 -20.71 -9.32 1.28
N ARG A 476 -21.61 -10.13 1.85
CA ARG A 476 -21.35 -11.57 1.97
C ARG A 476 -21.11 -12.19 0.60
N TYR A 477 -20.28 -13.22 0.56
CA TYR A 477 -19.88 -13.85 -0.70
C TYR A 477 -21.09 -14.37 -1.49
N GLN A 478 -22.07 -14.97 -0.83
CA GLN A 478 -23.31 -15.46 -1.47
C GLN A 478 -24.14 -14.37 -2.16
N HIS A 479 -24.03 -13.10 -1.73
CA HIS A 479 -24.76 -11.97 -2.32
C HIS A 479 -23.97 -11.31 -3.46
N THR A 480 -22.64 -11.27 -3.32
CA THR A 480 -21.75 -10.66 -4.31
C THR A 480 -21.40 -11.60 -5.47
N HIS A 481 -21.46 -12.92 -5.25
CA HIS A 481 -21.12 -13.99 -6.19
C HIS A 481 -22.18 -15.11 -6.18
N PRO A 482 -23.45 -14.79 -6.49
CA PRO A 482 -24.56 -15.73 -6.35
C PRO A 482 -24.47 -16.95 -7.28
N LEU A 483 -23.91 -16.82 -8.48
CA LEU A 483 -23.80 -17.95 -9.41
C LEU A 483 -22.69 -18.91 -8.98
N THR A 484 -21.54 -18.36 -8.56
CA THR A 484 -20.42 -19.14 -8.05
C THR A 484 -20.83 -19.86 -6.77
N TYR A 485 -21.54 -19.18 -5.87
CA TYR A 485 -22.06 -19.78 -4.65
C TYR A 485 -23.07 -20.89 -4.92
N ARG A 486 -24.00 -20.70 -5.88
CA ARG A 486 -24.94 -21.76 -6.29
C ARG A 486 -24.21 -22.98 -6.86
N TYR A 487 -23.19 -22.78 -7.68
CA TYR A 487 -22.36 -23.88 -8.19
C TYR A 487 -21.72 -24.71 -7.06
N LEU A 488 -21.32 -24.08 -5.95
CA LEU A 488 -20.84 -24.80 -4.76
C LEU A 488 -21.96 -25.64 -4.12
N LEU A 489 -23.16 -25.07 -3.96
CA LEU A 489 -24.30 -25.78 -3.37
C LEU A 489 -24.73 -27.01 -4.20
N ASP A 490 -24.66 -26.90 -5.53
CA ASP A 490 -25.09 -27.95 -6.44
C ASP A 490 -24.03 -29.05 -6.61
N GLY A 491 -22.74 -28.68 -6.61
CA GLY A 491 -21.62 -29.57 -6.96
C GLY A 491 -20.80 -30.12 -5.79
N PHE A 492 -20.95 -29.56 -4.59
CA PHE A 492 -20.14 -29.87 -3.42
C PHE A 492 -21.02 -30.16 -2.20
N THR A 493 -20.50 -30.98 -1.28
CA THR A 493 -21.12 -31.23 0.01
C THR A 493 -20.47 -30.33 1.05
N ARG A 494 -21.28 -29.63 1.82
CA ARG A 494 -20.81 -28.86 2.97
C ARG A 494 -20.41 -29.82 4.10
N ILE A 495 -19.19 -29.66 4.60
CA ILE A 495 -18.70 -30.37 5.79
C ILE A 495 -18.48 -29.39 6.93
N ASP A 496 -18.13 -29.91 8.11
CA ASP A 496 -17.76 -29.07 9.24
C ASP A 496 -16.59 -28.14 8.86
N GLY A 497 -16.80 -26.83 9.05
CA GLY A 497 -15.89 -25.77 8.66
C GLY A 497 -14.76 -25.52 9.66
N GLY A 498 -14.77 -26.25 10.78
CA GLY A 498 -13.79 -26.10 11.86
C GLY A 498 -14.28 -25.12 12.94
N PRO A 499 -13.38 -24.46 13.67
CA PRO A 499 -13.70 -23.82 14.95
C PRO A 499 -14.50 -22.51 14.83
N SER A 500 -14.63 -21.95 13.63
CA SER A 500 -15.34 -20.67 13.42
C SER A 500 -16.64 -20.90 12.64
N PRO A 501 -17.78 -20.35 13.12
CA PRO A 501 -19.04 -20.43 12.38
C PRO A 501 -19.00 -19.67 11.04
N ALA A 502 -18.03 -18.76 10.86
CA ALA A 502 -17.83 -18.05 9.61
C ALA A 502 -17.20 -18.93 8.51
N TYR A 503 -16.70 -20.12 8.84
CA TYR A 503 -16.05 -20.99 7.85
C TYR A 503 -17.07 -21.94 7.26
N GLN A 504 -17.27 -21.83 5.95
CA GLN A 504 -18.05 -22.78 5.19
C GLN A 504 -17.10 -23.58 4.29
N VAL A 505 -16.96 -24.87 4.57
CA VAL A 505 -16.08 -25.76 3.81
C VAL A 505 -16.92 -26.68 2.93
N TYR A 506 -16.64 -26.66 1.64
CA TYR A 506 -17.31 -27.43 0.61
C TYR A 506 -16.33 -28.42 -0.01
N VAL A 507 -16.68 -29.70 -0.06
CA VAL A 507 -15.86 -30.76 -0.65
C VAL A 507 -16.60 -31.39 -1.82
N ALA A 508 -15.88 -31.63 -2.92
CA ALA A 508 -16.47 -32.17 -4.14
C ALA A 508 -17.14 -33.52 -3.87
N ASN A 509 -18.35 -33.71 -4.42
CA ASN A 509 -19.20 -34.86 -4.14
C ASN A 509 -18.55 -36.20 -4.51
N ASP A 510 -17.65 -36.21 -5.49
CA ASP A 510 -16.93 -37.42 -5.94
C ASP A 510 -15.96 -37.95 -4.88
N LEU A 511 -15.38 -37.09 -4.04
CA LEU A 511 -14.46 -37.48 -2.96
C LEU A 511 -15.15 -38.00 -1.70
N ILE A 512 -16.42 -37.66 -1.51
CA ILE A 512 -17.21 -38.15 -0.38
C ILE A 512 -17.84 -39.49 -0.74
N LYS A 513 -18.31 -39.66 -1.98
CA LYS A 513 -18.88 -40.93 -2.45
C LYS A 513 -17.85 -42.06 -2.61
N SER A 514 -16.56 -41.72 -2.67
CA SER A 514 -15.45 -42.68 -2.75
C SER A 514 -14.93 -43.15 -1.38
N LYS A 515 -15.52 -42.69 -0.28
CA LYS A 515 -15.29 -43.17 1.08
C LYS A 515 -16.56 -43.82 1.60
#